data_AF-A0A537V7A3-F1
#
_entry.id   AF-A0A537V7A3-F1
#
_cell.length_a   1.000
_cell.length_b   1.000
_cell.length_c   1.000
_cell.angle_alpha   90.00
_cell.angle_beta   90.00
_cell.angle_gamma   90.00
#
_symmetry.space_group_name_H-M   'P 1'
#
loop_
_entity.id
_entity.type
_entity.pdbx_description
1 polymer ?
#
loop_
_entity_poly.entity_id
_entity_poly.type
_entity_poly.pdbx_seq_one_letter_code
_entity_poly.pdbx_strand_id
1 'polypeptide(L)'
;MKTVLPAILLVAAASSPANAAQNITCNDIRIPVPAKLGDLPSIDFEYPSQVSVFSLRDGNLLMIAHDQNDTSRTRLVISAQLNKATQIYTGQIVRDDGGNERQLINGPVSCSVK
;
A
#
# COMPACT_ATOMS: atom_id res chain seq x y z
N MET A 1 -47.42 38.13 -11.10
CA MET A 1 -46.01 37.98 -10.70
C MET A 1 -45.90 36.69 -9.89
N LYS A 2 -45.25 35.65 -10.42
CA LYS A 2 -45.11 34.34 -9.75
C LYS A 2 -43.67 34.20 -9.28
N THR A 3 -43.45 34.27 -7.98
CA THR A 3 -42.15 34.09 -7.33
C THR A 3 -41.89 32.60 -7.17
N VAL A 4 -40.85 32.08 -7.82
CA VAL A 4 -40.39 30.69 -7.66
C VAL A 4 -39.17 30.70 -6.75
N LEU A 5 -39.27 30.08 -5.58
CA LEU A 5 -38.15 29.88 -4.67
C LEU A 5 -37.28 28.70 -5.15
N PRO A 6 -35.94 28.79 -5.15
CA PRO A 6 -35.09 27.66 -5.48
C PRO A 6 -34.93 26.75 -4.26
N ALA A 7 -35.22 25.47 -4.41
CA ALA A 7 -34.94 24.44 -3.42
C ALA A 7 -33.44 24.10 -3.46
N ILE A 8 -32.73 24.43 -2.38
CA ILE A 8 -31.31 24.07 -2.20
C ILE A 8 -31.27 22.62 -1.69
N LEU A 9 -30.81 21.69 -2.54
CA LEU A 9 -30.50 20.33 -2.14
C LEU A 9 -29.18 20.32 -1.33
N LEU A 10 -29.25 20.02 -0.04
CA LEU A 10 -28.08 19.64 0.75
C LEU A 10 -27.72 18.18 0.43
N VAL A 11 -26.62 17.97 -0.28
CA VAL A 11 -26.03 16.63 -0.46
C VAL A 11 -25.21 16.32 0.79
N ALA A 12 -25.73 15.45 1.65
CA ALA A 12 -24.96 14.89 2.77
C ALA A 12 -23.82 14.04 2.20
N ALA A 13 -22.58 14.48 2.38
CA ALA A 13 -21.40 13.66 2.11
C ALA A 13 -21.41 12.48 3.08
N ALA A 14 -21.75 11.29 2.58
CA ALA A 14 -21.64 10.06 3.34
C ALA A 14 -20.17 9.84 3.69
N SER A 15 -19.80 10.10 4.95
CA SER A 15 -18.53 9.65 5.50
C SER A 15 -18.57 8.14 5.60
N SER A 16 -17.89 7.47 4.66
CA SER A 16 -17.66 6.03 4.73
C SER A 16 -17.07 5.68 6.10
N PRO A 17 -17.54 4.62 6.77
CA PRO A 17 -16.99 4.21 8.05
C PRO A 17 -15.49 3.94 7.86
N ALA A 18 -14.68 4.49 8.76
CA ALA A 18 -13.26 4.21 8.80
C ALA A 18 -13.09 2.69 8.91
N ASN A 19 -12.66 2.08 7.81
CA ASN A 19 -12.38 0.65 7.74
C ASN A 19 -11.34 0.38 8.83
N ALA A 20 -11.56 -0.63 9.68
CA ALA A 20 -10.58 -1.02 10.70
C ALA A 20 -9.20 -1.11 10.04
N ALA A 21 -8.15 -0.61 10.71
CA ALA A 21 -6.81 -0.49 10.13
C ALA A 21 -6.27 -1.87 9.69
N GLN A 22 -6.55 -2.22 8.44
CA GLN A 22 -6.21 -3.50 7.85
C GLN A 22 -4.71 -3.52 7.57
N ASN A 23 -4.05 -4.63 7.81
CA ASN A 23 -2.62 -4.76 7.55
C ASN A 23 -2.37 -5.90 6.56
N ILE A 24 -1.46 -5.67 5.64
CA ILE A 24 -0.90 -6.72 4.80
C ILE A 24 0.40 -7.18 5.47
N THR A 25 0.48 -8.47 5.77
CA THR A 25 1.71 -9.08 6.27
C THR A 25 2.34 -9.88 5.14
N CYS A 26 3.51 -9.43 4.65
CA CYS A 26 4.31 -10.05 3.61
C CYS A 26 5.60 -10.57 4.24
N ASN A 27 5.73 -11.89 4.45
CA ASN A 27 6.83 -12.46 5.22
C ASN A 27 6.97 -11.76 6.61
N ASP A 28 8.07 -11.02 6.83
CA ASP A 28 8.37 -10.22 8.02
C ASP A 28 7.96 -8.73 7.90
N ILE A 29 7.49 -8.28 6.74
CA ILE A 29 7.13 -6.89 6.47
C ILE A 29 5.63 -6.69 6.73
N ARG A 30 5.30 -5.66 7.53
CA ARG A 30 3.93 -5.24 7.80
C ARG A 30 3.62 -3.93 7.08
N ILE A 31 2.55 -3.94 6.28
CA ILE A 31 2.12 -2.79 5.49
C ILE A 31 0.73 -2.38 5.98
N PRO A 32 0.58 -1.21 6.63
CA PRO A 32 -0.75 -0.70 6.96
C PRO A 32 -1.48 -0.32 5.67
N VAL A 33 -2.72 -0.78 5.48
CA VAL A 33 -3.52 -0.38 4.32
C VAL A 33 -4.06 1.04 4.56
N PRO A 34 -3.75 2.01 3.69
CA PRO A 34 -4.25 3.37 3.84
C PRO A 34 -5.77 3.42 3.76
N ALA A 35 -6.40 4.26 4.59
CA ALA A 35 -7.85 4.40 4.65
C ALA A 35 -8.44 5.03 3.37
N LYS A 36 -7.65 5.82 2.65
CA LYS A 36 -8.05 6.47 1.39
C LYS A 36 -7.30 5.88 0.22
N LEU A 37 -8.03 5.72 -0.87
CA LEU A 37 -7.50 5.23 -2.12
C LEU A 37 -6.48 6.24 -2.70
N GLY A 38 -5.25 5.78 -2.94
CA GLY A 38 -4.18 6.62 -3.50
C GLY A 38 -3.22 7.20 -2.45
N ASP A 39 -3.55 7.09 -1.16
CA ASP A 39 -2.59 7.39 -0.10
C ASP A 39 -1.48 6.33 -0.09
N LEU A 40 -0.29 6.73 0.37
CA LEU A 40 0.87 5.86 0.49
C LEU A 40 1.02 5.40 1.94
N PRO A 41 1.25 4.10 2.20
CA PRO A 41 1.47 3.62 3.56
C PRO A 41 2.85 4.04 4.07
N SER A 42 2.96 4.22 5.38
CA SER A 42 4.27 4.20 6.05
C SER A 42 4.81 2.77 6.06
N ILE A 43 6.13 2.61 5.97
CA ILE A 43 6.78 1.32 6.11
C ILE A 43 7.72 1.32 7.31
N ASP A 44 7.64 0.27 8.11
CA ASP A 44 8.64 -0.07 9.11
C ASP A 44 9.70 -0.94 8.43
N PHE A 45 10.84 -0.32 8.10
CA PHE A 45 11.98 -0.95 7.45
C PHE A 45 13.23 -0.59 8.22
N GLU A 46 14.25 -1.46 8.18
CA GLU A 46 15.49 -1.30 8.95
C GLU A 46 16.19 0.05 8.70
N TYR A 47 16.01 0.62 7.50
CA TYR A 47 16.52 1.93 7.12
C TYR A 47 15.38 2.91 6.88
N PRO A 48 15.59 4.22 7.16
CA PRO A 48 14.63 5.27 6.83
C PRO A 48 14.21 5.19 5.36
N SER A 49 12.96 4.79 5.15
CA SER A 49 12.43 4.47 3.82
C SER A 49 11.05 5.08 3.64
N GLN A 50 10.75 5.47 2.40
CA GLN A 50 9.46 6.01 2.03
C GLN A 50 8.87 5.24 0.86
N VAL A 51 7.57 4.94 0.94
CA VAL A 51 6.83 4.33 -0.14
C VAL A 51 6.57 5.40 -1.21
N SER A 52 6.87 5.10 -2.47
CA SER A 52 6.61 5.96 -3.62
C SER A 52 5.46 5.45 -4.49
N VAL A 53 5.21 4.14 -4.47
CA VAL A 53 4.14 3.49 -5.19
C VAL A 53 3.46 2.49 -4.26
N PHE A 54 2.14 2.55 -4.18
CA PHE A 54 1.32 1.55 -3.52
C PHE A 54 0.04 1.30 -4.31
N SER A 55 -0.27 0.03 -4.55
CA SER A 55 -1.52 -0.40 -5.16
C SER A 55 -1.97 -1.71 -4.52
N LEU A 56 -3.20 -1.73 -4.04
CA LEU A 56 -3.92 -2.92 -3.60
C LEU A 56 -5.29 -2.92 -4.30
N ARG A 57 -5.32 -3.39 -5.55
CA ARG A 57 -6.53 -3.33 -6.40
C ARG A 57 -6.62 -4.53 -7.31
N ASP A 58 -7.85 -4.98 -7.56
CA ASP A 58 -8.17 -6.03 -8.55
C ASP A 58 -7.36 -7.33 -8.34
N GLY A 59 -7.12 -7.68 -7.08
CA GLY A 59 -6.31 -8.85 -6.72
C GLY A 59 -4.80 -8.67 -6.95
N ASN A 60 -4.32 -7.46 -7.20
CA ASN A 60 -2.89 -7.16 -7.33
C ASN A 60 -2.41 -6.36 -6.11
N LEU A 61 -1.20 -6.68 -5.65
CA LEU A 61 -0.43 -5.93 -4.68
C LEU A 61 0.87 -5.47 -5.34
N LEU A 62 1.07 -4.16 -5.38
CA LEU A 62 2.32 -3.53 -5.79
C LEU A 62 2.74 -2.54 -4.71
N MET A 63 4.00 -2.61 -4.28
CA MET A 63 4.60 -1.60 -3.43
C MET A 63 6.04 -1.36 -3.84
N ILE A 64 6.45 -0.09 -3.89
CA ILE A 64 7.84 0.32 -4.11
C ILE A 64 8.20 1.32 -3.02
N ALA A 65 9.30 1.05 -2.32
CA ALA A 65 9.90 1.96 -1.35
C ALA A 65 11.35 2.25 -1.68
N HIS A 66 11.75 3.49 -1.41
CA HIS A 66 13.10 3.99 -1.61
C HIS A 66 13.66 4.51 -0.30
N ASP A 67 14.96 4.76 -0.30
CA ASP A 67 15.61 5.52 0.76
C ASP A 67 14.93 6.90 0.90
N GLN A 68 14.72 7.33 2.13
CA GLN A 68 14.06 8.60 2.42
C GLN A 68 14.86 9.81 1.93
N ASN A 69 16.19 9.71 1.88
CA ASN A 69 17.10 10.78 1.48
C ASN A 69 17.59 10.66 0.03
N ASP A 70 17.46 9.48 -0.60
CA ASP A 70 17.85 9.25 -1.99
C ASP A 70 16.85 8.32 -2.72
N THR A 71 15.92 8.94 -3.46
CA THR A 71 14.90 8.20 -4.20
C THR A 71 15.45 7.33 -5.35
N SER A 72 16.72 7.49 -5.75
CA SER A 72 17.34 6.60 -6.73
C SER A 72 17.68 5.22 -6.13
N ARG A 73 17.78 5.14 -4.80
CA ARG A 73 18.07 3.91 -4.06
C ARG A 73 16.78 3.19 -3.66
N THR A 74 16.34 2.26 -4.49
CA THR A 74 15.28 1.31 -4.14
C THR A 74 15.68 0.46 -2.94
N ARG A 75 14.80 0.39 -1.94
CA ARG A 75 14.96 -0.41 -0.71
C ARG A 75 14.07 -1.65 -0.70
N LEU A 76 12.87 -1.53 -1.26
CA LEU A 76 11.91 -2.62 -1.28
C LEU A 76 11.01 -2.53 -2.51
N VAL A 77 10.77 -3.66 -3.16
CA VAL A 77 9.73 -3.85 -4.17
C VAL A 77 8.96 -5.11 -3.82
N ILE A 78 7.64 -5.02 -3.76
CA ILE A 78 6.75 -6.17 -3.62
C ILE A 78 5.80 -6.14 -4.81
N SER A 79 5.70 -7.26 -5.53
CA SER A 79 4.74 -7.44 -6.61
C SER A 79 4.11 -8.82 -6.49
N ALA A 80 2.83 -8.89 -6.15
CA ALA A 80 2.12 -10.14 -5.88
C ALA A 80 0.68 -10.10 -6.36
N GLN A 81 0.12 -11.29 -6.61
CA GLN A 81 -1.27 -11.47 -7.07
C GLN A 81 -2.03 -12.39 -6.12
N LEU A 82 -3.29 -12.07 -5.86
CA LEU A 82 -4.18 -12.81 -4.99
C LEU A 82 -4.54 -14.14 -5.62
N ASN A 83 -4.12 -15.22 -4.98
CA ASN A 83 -4.71 -16.52 -5.22
C ASN A 83 -6.11 -16.57 -4.58
N LYS A 84 -7.15 -16.60 -5.42
CA LYS A 84 -8.55 -16.57 -4.97
C LYS A 84 -8.95 -17.80 -4.15
N ALA A 85 -8.30 -18.95 -4.34
CA ALA A 85 -8.59 -20.17 -3.60
C ALA A 85 -8.04 -20.11 -2.17
N THR A 86 -6.82 -19.58 -2.00
CA THR A 86 -6.14 -19.53 -0.69
C THR A 86 -6.29 -18.20 0.04
N GLN A 87 -6.78 -17.16 -0.64
CA GLN A 87 -6.83 -15.78 -0.14
C GLN A 87 -5.44 -15.24 0.27
N ILE A 88 -4.38 -15.73 -0.38
CA ILE A 88 -2.99 -15.32 -0.17
C ILE A 88 -2.46 -14.68 -1.45
N TYR A 89 -1.79 -13.54 -1.33
CA TYR A 89 -1.05 -12.94 -2.42
C TYR A 89 0.30 -13.63 -2.57
N THR A 90 0.64 -14.11 -3.76
CA THR A 90 1.95 -14.69 -4.04
C THR A 90 2.64 -13.96 -5.18
N GLY A 91 3.96 -13.85 -5.10
CA GLY A 91 4.72 -13.11 -6.12
C GLY A 91 6.20 -13.03 -5.82
N GLN A 92 6.79 -11.88 -6.11
CA GLN A 92 8.22 -11.60 -5.91
C GLN A 92 8.45 -10.39 -5.01
N ILE A 93 9.55 -10.43 -4.29
CA ILE A 93 10.07 -9.35 -3.46
C ILE A 93 11.52 -9.07 -3.85
N VAL A 94 11.87 -7.80 -4.00
CA VAL A 94 13.25 -7.32 -4.04
C VAL A 94 13.49 -6.49 -2.79
N ARG A 95 14.47 -6.86 -1.96
CA ARG A 95 14.78 -6.19 -0.69
C ARG A 95 16.25 -5.81 -0.63
N ASP A 96 16.57 -4.62 -0.11
CA ASP A 96 17.94 -4.20 0.19
C ASP A 96 18.34 -4.65 1.60
N ASP A 97 19.17 -5.68 1.70
CA ASP A 97 19.62 -6.31 2.96
C ASP A 97 21.11 -6.06 3.27
N GLY A 98 21.75 -5.16 2.51
CA GLY A 98 23.20 -5.01 2.58
C GLY A 98 23.71 -4.00 3.62
N GLY A 99 22.84 -3.33 4.36
CA GLY A 99 23.27 -2.28 5.28
C GLY A 99 23.82 -1.04 4.58
N ASN A 100 25.09 -0.76 4.86
CA ASN A 100 25.82 0.35 4.25
C ASN A 100 26.24 0.03 2.81
N GLU A 101 26.43 -1.25 2.50
CA GLU A 101 26.61 -1.75 1.15
C GLU A 101 25.24 -2.07 0.52
N ARG A 102 25.02 -1.75 -0.76
CA ARG A 102 23.74 -2.09 -1.41
C ARG A 102 23.72 -3.57 -1.78
N GLN A 103 22.76 -4.33 -1.26
CA GLN A 103 22.57 -5.75 -1.61
C GLN A 103 21.10 -6.06 -1.89
N LEU A 104 20.73 -6.07 -3.17
CA LEU A 104 19.37 -6.38 -3.59
C LEU A 104 19.17 -7.88 -3.69
N ILE A 105 18.37 -8.43 -2.80
CA ILE A 105 17.98 -9.84 -2.79
C ILE A 105 16.59 -9.97 -3.41
N ASN A 106 16.46 -10.83 -4.41
CA ASN A 106 15.18 -11.19 -5.01
C ASN A 106 14.72 -12.56 -4.49
N GLY A 107 13.45 -12.70 -4.16
CA GLY A 107 12.88 -13.97 -3.73
C GLY A 107 11.35 -14.03 -3.83
N PRO A 108 10.77 -15.19 -3.49
CA PRO A 108 9.32 -15.33 -3.40
C PRO A 108 8.76 -14.55 -2.21
N VAL A 109 7.53 -14.05 -2.36
CA VAL A 109 6.78 -13.45 -1.25
C VAL A 109 5.40 -14.07 -1.14
N SER A 110 4.94 -14.24 0.10
CA SER A 110 3.55 -14.59 0.40
C SER A 110 2.98 -13.54 1.35
N CYS A 111 1.88 -12.90 0.96
CA CYS A 111 1.23 -11.87 1.75
C CYS A 111 -0.20 -12.25 2.13
N SER A 112 -0.55 -12.04 3.39
CA SER A 112 -1.89 -12.21 3.91
C SER A 112 -2.45 -10.87 4.38
N VAL A 113 -3.72 -10.62 4.08
CA VAL A 113 -4.43 -9.44 4.58
C VAL A 113 -5.10 -9.84 5.90
N LYS A 114 -4.77 -9.12 6.98
CA LYS A 114 -5.29 -9.37 8.34
C LYS A 114 -5.90 -8.11 8.93
#